data_AF-A0A067PD43-F1
#
_entry.id   AF-A0A067PD43-F1
#
_cell.length_a   1.000
_cell.length_b   1.000
_cell.length_c   1.000
_cell.angle_alpha   90.00
_cell.angle_beta   90.00
_cell.angle_gamma   90.00
#
_symmetry.space_group_name_H-M   'P 1'
#
loop_
_entity.id
_entity.type
_entity.pdbx_description
1 polymer ?
#
loop_
_entity_poly.entity_id
_entity_poly.type
_entity_poly.pdbx_seq_one_letter_code
_entity_poly.pdbx_strand_id
1 'polypeptide(L)'
;MEFIEIAPYTQLLSHTRFLLTLRSQQAKYHSLILFRLSSGSTDVDSCNDTTSTNHEDSMKGAYSQIYAMESSCPHLGADMSHAEIEECDDSVIAVCPWHRYDFDLKTGESETGLRACTYTVQVRSSAGGDIVYVETPRGGTGWRLVELRPVSEEFADPPPPTKATFSPSEVTATHTQMDEDELIVPLEDPPKTLIQWAVLILNTPDPSLKVARTRHAVHLFRTAQLSSIGQHVKNAPKPPDTPPRHELYVKNTVEFGKAKVGTDREEARVNGNGAGKVIGKNGGKSLPQGKGTKGRVTMLHALANIEQWAIDLAWDIIARFGPSHPTLPPSFYSDFTKVALDEAKHFSLLRARLEALSPSTPYGSLPVHAGLWESAWVTRGSLLSRLAIIHLVHEARGLDVNPKTIEKFRRAGDRESVDVMDIVHRDEVTHVCAGHRWFVWLCEREPSVEGKELWTGKGIDPVKRFREEVRRYWRGEVKGPFNVEDREKAGLGREFYEELRGELGVGLTERVVRTSREDGNGEVEEVGERLAGVKVGYEV
;
A
#
# COMPACT_ATOMS: atom_id res chain seq x y z
N MET A 1 -10.85 -13.17 -30.14
CA MET A 1 -10.68 -12.95 -28.69
C MET A 1 -9.20 -12.76 -28.45
N GLU A 2 -8.82 -11.69 -27.77
CA GLU A 2 -7.44 -11.40 -27.41
C GLU A 2 -7.13 -12.10 -26.07
N PHE A 3 -5.89 -12.57 -25.90
CA PHE A 3 -5.44 -13.28 -24.71
C PHE A 3 -4.23 -12.57 -24.14
N ILE A 4 -4.15 -12.48 -22.82
CA ILE A 4 -3.03 -11.92 -22.09
C ILE A 4 -2.20 -13.03 -21.45
N GLU A 5 -0.88 -12.91 -21.54
CA GLU A 5 0.06 -13.77 -20.82
C GLU A 5 0.05 -13.47 -19.33
N ILE A 6 -0.15 -14.50 -18.50
CA ILE A 6 -0.20 -14.37 -17.04
C ILE A 6 1.12 -14.79 -16.40
N ALA A 7 1.48 -16.06 -16.53
CA ALA A 7 2.69 -16.62 -15.93
C ALA A 7 2.99 -18.02 -16.49
N PRO A 8 4.23 -18.52 -16.31
CA PRO A 8 4.51 -19.95 -16.46
C PRO A 8 3.62 -20.78 -15.54
N TYR A 9 3.13 -21.93 -16.01
CA TYR A 9 2.27 -22.83 -15.24
C TYR A 9 2.91 -23.25 -13.91
N THR A 10 4.23 -23.46 -13.91
CA THR A 10 5.01 -23.81 -12.71
C THR A 10 4.91 -22.77 -11.59
N GLN A 11 4.72 -21.49 -11.91
CA GLN A 11 4.53 -20.43 -10.92
C GLN A 11 3.17 -20.55 -10.21
N LEU A 12 2.15 -21.03 -10.93
CA LEU A 12 0.80 -21.22 -10.38
C LEU A 12 0.69 -22.47 -9.48
N LEU A 13 1.69 -23.36 -9.48
CA LEU A 13 1.71 -24.52 -8.57
C LEU A 13 1.89 -24.12 -7.10
N SER A 14 2.35 -22.90 -6.84
CA SER A 14 2.59 -22.43 -5.48
C SER A 14 1.32 -22.28 -4.64
N HIS A 15 0.19 -21.98 -5.26
CA HIS A 15 -1.09 -21.72 -4.58
C HIS A 15 -2.25 -22.28 -5.40
N THR A 16 -3.41 -22.39 -4.77
CA THR A 16 -4.68 -22.79 -5.43
C THR A 16 -5.40 -21.59 -6.03
N ARG A 17 -5.04 -20.36 -5.62
CA ARG A 17 -5.75 -19.14 -6.00
C ARG A 17 -4.81 -17.98 -6.23
N PHE A 18 -5.10 -17.19 -7.25
CA PHE A 18 -4.35 -15.99 -7.57
C PHE A 18 -5.30 -14.85 -7.92
N LEU A 19 -5.07 -13.67 -7.35
CA LEU A 19 -5.70 -12.43 -7.79
C LEU A 19 -4.85 -11.78 -8.86
N LEU A 20 -5.51 -11.34 -9.93
CA LEU A 20 -4.91 -10.71 -11.09
C LEU A 20 -5.43 -9.29 -11.19
N THR A 21 -4.53 -8.31 -11.21
CA THR A 21 -4.88 -6.93 -11.52
C THR A 21 -4.42 -6.63 -12.94
N LEU A 22 -5.38 -6.35 -13.83
CA LEU A 22 -5.15 -6.01 -15.22
C LEU A 22 -5.36 -4.52 -15.44
N ARG A 23 -4.55 -3.92 -16.32
CA ARG A 23 -4.72 -2.53 -16.76
C ARG A 23 -4.64 -2.42 -18.28
N SER A 24 -5.60 -1.71 -18.86
CA SER A 24 -5.61 -1.36 -20.29
C SER A 24 -4.74 -0.13 -20.58
N GLN A 25 -4.45 0.12 -21.86
CA GLN A 25 -3.78 1.35 -22.29
C GLN A 25 -4.58 2.61 -21.95
N GLN A 26 -5.91 2.51 -21.87
CA GLN A 26 -6.81 3.61 -21.49
C GLN A 26 -6.97 3.77 -19.97
N ALA A 27 -6.03 3.25 -19.18
CA ALA A 27 -6.04 3.31 -17.71
C ALA A 27 -7.26 2.66 -17.03
N LYS A 28 -8.05 1.85 -17.73
CA LYS A 28 -9.10 1.03 -17.11
C LYS A 28 -8.48 -0.15 -16.39
N TYR A 29 -8.99 -0.43 -15.19
CA TYR A 29 -8.58 -1.54 -14.35
C TYR A 29 -9.63 -2.64 -14.34
N HIS A 30 -9.16 -3.88 -14.33
CA HIS A 30 -10.00 -5.05 -14.08
C HIS A 30 -9.30 -5.97 -13.09
N SER A 31 -10.05 -6.49 -12.12
CA SER A 31 -9.53 -7.49 -11.19
C SER A 31 -10.20 -8.83 -11.46
N LEU A 32 -9.38 -9.86 -11.65
CA LEU A 32 -9.80 -11.23 -11.86
C LEU A 32 -9.27 -12.10 -10.73
N ILE A 33 -9.90 -13.25 -10.53
CA ILE A 33 -9.39 -14.33 -9.71
C ILE A 33 -9.23 -15.58 -10.56
N LEU A 34 -8.07 -16.21 -10.41
CA LEU A 34 -7.74 -17.49 -11.02
C LEU A 34 -7.79 -18.56 -9.95
N PHE A 35 -8.56 -19.61 -10.22
CA PHE A 35 -8.65 -20.82 -9.40
C PHE A 35 -7.91 -21.94 -10.12
N ARG A 36 -6.94 -22.52 -9.43
CA ARG A 36 -6.28 -23.78 -9.79
C ARG A 36 -6.81 -24.85 -8.84
N LEU A 37 -7.64 -25.73 -9.37
CA LEU A 37 -8.13 -26.87 -8.60
C LEU A 37 -7.11 -28.01 -8.72
N SER A 38 -6.96 -28.76 -7.65
CA SER A 38 -6.15 -29.97 -7.70
C SER A 38 -7.00 -31.04 -8.38
N SER A 39 -6.43 -31.73 -9.37
CA SER A 39 -7.06 -32.93 -9.90
C SER A 39 -7.15 -33.93 -8.76
N GLY A 40 -8.36 -34.13 -8.23
CA GLY A 40 -8.61 -35.20 -7.29
C GLY A 40 -7.99 -36.47 -7.84
N SER A 41 -7.16 -37.13 -7.04
CA SER A 41 -6.92 -38.55 -7.24
C SER A 41 -8.30 -39.19 -7.21
N THR A 42 -8.81 -39.60 -8.37
CA THR A 42 -9.91 -40.55 -8.43
C THR A 42 -9.54 -41.69 -7.48
N ASP A 43 -10.35 -41.90 -6.44
CA ASP A 43 -10.23 -43.06 -5.56
C ASP A 43 -10.15 -44.29 -6.45
N VAL A 44 -8.94 -44.88 -6.53
CA VAL A 44 -8.73 -46.15 -7.18
C VAL A 44 -9.23 -47.19 -6.20
N ASP A 45 -10.52 -47.50 -6.33
CA ASP A 45 -11.04 -48.77 -5.86
C ASP A 45 -10.17 -49.87 -6.50
N SER A 46 -9.65 -50.72 -5.62
CA SER A 46 -8.67 -51.75 -5.95
C SER A 46 -9.19 -52.72 -7.00
N CYS A 47 -8.65 -52.68 -8.22
CA CYS A 47 -8.39 -53.90 -8.98
C CYS A 47 -7.36 -53.64 -10.09
N ASN A 48 -6.38 -54.55 -10.16
CA ASN A 48 -5.29 -54.57 -11.12
C ASN A 48 -5.78 -54.39 -12.56
N ASP A 49 -5.27 -53.37 -13.27
CA ASP A 49 -4.89 -53.58 -14.66
C ASP A 49 -3.67 -52.74 -15.05
N THR A 50 -2.77 -53.38 -15.79
CA THR A 50 -1.44 -52.88 -16.10
C THR A 50 -1.51 -52.20 -17.45
N THR A 51 -1.90 -50.93 -17.49
CA THR A 51 -1.81 -50.12 -18.71
C THR A 51 -1.13 -48.80 -18.43
N SER A 52 0.03 -48.63 -19.08
CA SER A 52 0.82 -47.41 -19.17
C SER A 52 -0.05 -46.23 -19.62
N THR A 53 -0.52 -45.43 -18.67
CA THR A 53 -1.20 -44.16 -18.94
C THR A 53 -0.16 -43.11 -19.35
N ASN A 54 -0.39 -42.50 -20.51
CA ASN A 54 0.49 -41.53 -21.14
C ASN A 54 0.67 -40.30 -20.23
N HIS A 55 1.93 -39.90 -19.99
CA HIS A 55 2.28 -38.68 -19.25
C HIS A 55 1.64 -37.40 -19.84
N GLU A 56 1.28 -37.40 -21.14
CA GLU A 56 0.61 -36.29 -21.83
C GLU A 56 -0.88 -36.15 -21.49
N ASP A 57 -1.60 -37.25 -21.21
CA ASP A 57 -3.04 -37.21 -20.87
C ASP A 57 -3.26 -36.74 -19.42
N SER A 58 -2.36 -37.11 -18.51
CA SER A 58 -2.39 -36.63 -17.12
C SER A 58 -2.14 -35.11 -17.03
N MET A 59 -1.24 -34.56 -17.86
CA MET A 59 -0.96 -33.13 -17.93
C MET A 59 -2.11 -32.32 -18.56
N LYS A 60 -2.77 -32.84 -19.60
CA LYS A 60 -3.97 -32.20 -20.17
C LYS A 60 -5.13 -32.11 -19.17
N GLY A 61 -5.29 -33.11 -18.31
CA GLY A 61 -6.27 -33.10 -17.21
C GLY A 61 -6.00 -31.97 -16.20
N ALA A 62 -4.74 -31.79 -15.80
CA ALA A 62 -4.34 -30.73 -14.87
C ALA A 62 -4.53 -29.31 -15.44
N TYR A 63 -4.38 -29.13 -16.76
CA TYR A 63 -4.64 -27.84 -17.43
C TYR A 63 -6.13 -27.51 -17.56
N SER A 64 -7.01 -28.53 -17.52
CA SER A 64 -8.45 -28.35 -17.66
C SER A 64 -9.15 -27.79 -16.40
N GLN A 65 -8.42 -27.69 -15.28
CA GLN A 65 -8.93 -27.25 -13.98
C GLN A 65 -8.40 -25.88 -13.54
N ILE A 66 -8.06 -25.03 -14.52
CA ILE A 66 -7.76 -23.62 -14.26
C ILE A 66 -8.93 -22.77 -14.75
N TYR A 67 -9.53 -22.02 -13.83
CA TYR A 67 -10.67 -21.16 -14.09
C TYR A 67 -10.33 -19.72 -13.75
N ALA A 68 -10.92 -18.78 -14.50
CA ALA A 68 -10.78 -17.36 -14.21
C ALA A 68 -12.14 -16.68 -14.23
N MET A 69 -12.41 -15.84 -13.24
CA MET A 69 -13.63 -15.02 -13.15
C MET A 69 -13.31 -13.64 -12.58
N GLU A 70 -14.29 -12.73 -12.54
CA GLU A 70 -14.13 -11.48 -11.81
C GLU A 70 -13.82 -11.72 -10.33
N SER A 71 -12.88 -10.96 -9.77
CA SER A 71 -12.55 -11.06 -8.34
C SER A 71 -13.63 -10.49 -7.43
N SER A 72 -14.62 -9.79 -7.99
CA SER A 72 -15.72 -9.15 -7.29
C SER A 72 -17.02 -9.90 -7.58
N CYS A 73 -17.76 -10.23 -6.53
CA CYS A 73 -19.06 -10.90 -6.64
C CYS A 73 -20.08 -9.97 -7.34
N PRO A 74 -20.82 -10.45 -8.36
CA PRO A 74 -21.84 -9.66 -9.08
C PRO A 74 -22.96 -9.07 -8.22
N HIS A 75 -23.20 -9.64 -7.03
CA HIS A 75 -24.26 -9.16 -6.12
C HIS A 75 -23.94 -7.78 -5.55
N LEU A 76 -22.86 -7.67 -4.77
CA LEU A 76 -22.48 -6.45 -4.04
C LEU A 76 -21.01 -6.08 -4.20
N GLY A 77 -20.30 -6.69 -5.15
CA GLY A 77 -18.88 -6.40 -5.43
C GLY A 77 -17.92 -6.96 -4.39
N ALA A 78 -18.38 -7.84 -3.51
CA ALA A 78 -17.59 -8.42 -2.43
C ALA A 78 -16.45 -9.29 -2.97
N ASP A 79 -15.35 -9.36 -2.24
CA ASP A 79 -14.15 -10.06 -2.68
C ASP A 79 -14.34 -11.59 -2.73
N MET A 80 -13.90 -12.22 -3.82
CA MET A 80 -14.04 -13.66 -4.09
C MET A 80 -12.77 -14.47 -3.75
N SER A 81 -11.72 -13.86 -3.16
CA SER A 81 -10.45 -14.55 -2.89
C SER A 81 -10.56 -15.73 -1.92
N HIS A 82 -11.52 -15.64 -1.01
CA HIS A 82 -11.84 -16.71 -0.06
C HIS A 82 -13.14 -17.45 -0.40
N ALA A 83 -13.56 -17.46 -1.67
CA ALA A 83 -14.71 -18.24 -2.10
C ALA A 83 -14.54 -19.73 -1.75
N GLU A 84 -15.63 -20.34 -1.30
CA GLU A 84 -15.70 -21.80 -1.13
C GLU A 84 -15.91 -22.43 -2.50
N ILE A 85 -15.18 -23.50 -2.81
CA ILE A 85 -15.29 -24.19 -4.10
C ILE A 85 -16.02 -25.50 -3.86
N GLU A 86 -17.14 -25.69 -4.54
CA GLU A 86 -17.95 -26.90 -4.52
C GLU A 86 -17.82 -27.59 -5.89
N GLU A 87 -17.34 -28.84 -5.89
CA GLU A 87 -17.24 -29.67 -7.08
C GLU A 87 -18.50 -30.54 -7.20
N CYS A 88 -19.32 -30.28 -8.21
CA CYS A 88 -20.49 -31.08 -8.59
C CYS A 88 -20.18 -31.89 -9.85
N ASP A 89 -20.97 -32.92 -10.15
CA ASP A 89 -20.69 -33.91 -11.22
C ASP A 89 -20.35 -33.29 -12.59
N ASP A 90 -21.02 -32.19 -12.99
CA ASP A 90 -20.80 -31.52 -14.29
C ASP A 90 -20.33 -30.05 -14.18
N SER A 91 -20.28 -29.49 -12.96
CA SER A 91 -20.07 -28.05 -12.72
C SER A 91 -19.16 -27.81 -11.53
N VAL A 92 -18.33 -26.78 -11.61
CA VAL A 92 -17.55 -26.31 -10.45
C VAL A 92 -18.09 -24.95 -10.04
N ILE A 93 -18.52 -24.86 -8.79
CA ILE A 93 -19.21 -23.69 -8.25
C ILE A 93 -18.30 -22.95 -7.28
N ALA A 94 -18.20 -21.63 -7.44
CA ALA A 94 -17.58 -20.74 -6.47
C ALA A 94 -18.66 -20.01 -5.66
N VAL A 95 -18.68 -20.23 -4.35
CA VAL A 95 -19.62 -19.62 -3.42
C VAL A 95 -19.01 -18.38 -2.78
N CYS A 96 -19.66 -17.24 -2.95
CA CYS A 96 -19.24 -15.97 -2.38
C CYS A 96 -19.15 -16.06 -0.83
N PRO A 97 -18.01 -15.69 -0.21
CA PRO A 97 -17.83 -15.88 1.23
C PRO A 97 -18.70 -14.95 2.08
N TRP A 98 -19.15 -13.84 1.50
CA TRP A 98 -19.92 -12.80 2.19
C TRP A 98 -21.42 -13.06 2.21
N HIS A 99 -21.95 -13.49 1.07
CA HIS A 99 -23.39 -13.51 0.82
C HIS A 99 -23.89 -14.88 0.37
N ARG A 100 -22.99 -15.87 0.25
CA ARG A 100 -23.30 -17.26 -0.10
C ARG A 100 -23.99 -17.45 -1.47
N TYR A 101 -23.87 -16.49 -2.39
CA TYR A 101 -24.26 -16.67 -3.79
C TYR A 101 -23.26 -17.57 -4.50
N ASP A 102 -23.77 -18.55 -5.23
CA ASP A 102 -23.08 -19.54 -6.06
C ASP A 102 -22.82 -19.00 -7.47
N PHE A 103 -21.68 -19.34 -8.07
CA PHE A 103 -21.39 -19.01 -9.47
C PHE A 103 -20.62 -20.15 -10.12
N ASP A 104 -21.11 -20.67 -11.23
CA ASP A 104 -20.39 -21.66 -12.04
C ASP A 104 -19.12 -21.04 -12.63
N LEU A 105 -17.97 -21.67 -12.40
CA LEU A 105 -16.65 -21.18 -12.82
C LEU A 105 -16.42 -21.20 -14.34
N LYS A 106 -17.22 -21.97 -15.10
CA LYS A 106 -17.17 -22.03 -16.57
C LYS A 106 -18.14 -21.02 -17.17
N THR A 107 -19.42 -21.04 -16.76
CA THR A 107 -20.49 -20.27 -17.42
C THR A 107 -20.74 -18.91 -16.75
N GLY A 108 -20.40 -18.80 -15.47
CA GLY A 108 -20.68 -17.66 -14.60
C GLY A 108 -22.09 -17.64 -14.05
N GLU A 109 -22.95 -18.61 -14.40
CA GLU A 109 -24.36 -18.62 -13.99
C GLU A 109 -24.52 -18.97 -12.51
N SER A 110 -25.51 -18.35 -11.86
CA SER A 110 -25.94 -18.63 -10.49
C SER A 110 -27.37 -19.14 -10.51
N GLU A 111 -27.72 -20.03 -9.59
CA GLU A 111 -29.11 -20.47 -9.36
C GLU A 111 -30.06 -19.31 -9.05
N THR A 112 -29.52 -18.21 -8.51
CA THR A 112 -30.28 -17.00 -8.17
C THR A 112 -30.60 -16.10 -9.38
N GLY A 113 -30.11 -16.47 -10.58
CA GLY A 113 -30.26 -15.69 -11.81
C GLY A 113 -29.23 -14.56 -11.98
N LEU A 114 -28.31 -14.39 -11.03
CA LEU A 114 -27.13 -13.55 -11.19
C LEU A 114 -26.12 -14.21 -12.14
N ARG A 115 -25.23 -13.41 -12.73
CA ARG A 115 -24.17 -13.93 -13.60
C ARG A 115 -22.85 -13.22 -13.35
N ALA A 116 -21.80 -13.99 -13.08
CA ALA A 116 -20.42 -13.51 -13.04
C ALA A 116 -19.79 -13.54 -14.42
N CYS A 117 -18.88 -12.60 -14.71
CA CYS A 117 -18.07 -12.71 -15.91
C CYS A 117 -16.97 -13.75 -15.67
N THR A 118 -17.00 -14.84 -16.44
CA THR A 118 -15.93 -15.82 -16.53
C THR A 118 -15.06 -15.53 -17.75
N TYR A 119 -13.80 -15.96 -17.68
CA TYR A 119 -12.78 -15.69 -18.67
C TYR A 119 -12.15 -16.99 -19.11
N THR A 120 -12.00 -17.16 -20.42
CA THR A 120 -11.38 -18.36 -20.98
C THR A 120 -9.91 -18.42 -20.57
N VAL A 121 -9.48 -19.55 -20.00
CA VAL A 121 -8.06 -19.81 -19.68
C VAL A 121 -7.50 -20.81 -20.68
N GLN A 122 -6.28 -20.55 -21.17
CA GLN A 122 -5.56 -21.43 -22.09
C GLN A 122 -4.14 -21.64 -21.59
N VAL A 123 -3.70 -22.89 -21.54
CA VAL A 123 -2.29 -23.24 -21.35
C VAL A 123 -1.68 -23.54 -22.71
N ARG A 124 -0.62 -22.82 -23.08
CA ARG A 124 0.07 -22.99 -24.36
C ARG A 124 1.48 -23.48 -24.11
N SER A 125 1.82 -24.63 -24.69
CA SER A 125 3.16 -25.19 -24.62
C SER A 125 4.10 -24.49 -25.59
N SER A 126 5.27 -24.06 -25.09
CA SER A 126 6.35 -23.48 -25.88
C SER A 126 7.69 -24.15 -25.52
N ALA A 127 8.73 -23.92 -26.31
CA ALA A 127 10.08 -24.48 -26.07
C ALA A 127 10.67 -24.09 -24.70
N GLY A 128 10.14 -23.04 -24.06
CA GLY A 128 10.51 -22.57 -22.71
C GLY A 128 9.60 -23.06 -21.57
N GLY A 129 8.65 -23.96 -21.83
CA GLY A 129 7.66 -24.45 -20.87
C GLY A 129 6.23 -24.04 -21.19
N ASP A 130 5.30 -24.44 -20.32
CA ASP A 130 3.88 -24.16 -20.44
C ASP A 130 3.54 -22.80 -19.84
N ILE A 131 2.86 -21.96 -20.62
CA ILE A 131 2.48 -20.60 -20.22
C ILE A 131 0.96 -20.48 -20.17
N VAL A 132 0.45 -19.87 -19.09
CA VAL A 132 -0.97 -19.65 -18.86
C VAL A 132 -1.39 -18.30 -19.43
N TYR A 133 -2.43 -18.32 -20.25
CA TYR A 133 -3.06 -17.16 -20.88
C TYR A 133 -4.51 -17.04 -20.42
N VAL A 134 -4.98 -15.82 -20.20
CA VAL A 134 -6.38 -15.51 -19.84
C VAL A 134 -6.99 -14.59 -20.89
N GLU A 135 -8.27 -14.77 -21.20
CA GLU A 135 -9.02 -13.90 -22.08
C GLU A 135 -9.03 -12.45 -21.57
N THR A 136 -8.79 -11.48 -22.45
CA THR A 136 -8.78 -10.06 -22.06
C THR A 136 -10.18 -9.53 -21.76
N PRO A 137 -10.36 -8.66 -20.75
CA PRO A 137 -11.64 -8.02 -20.49
C PRO A 137 -12.18 -7.15 -21.62
N ARG A 138 -13.50 -7.08 -21.72
CA ARG A 138 -14.19 -6.23 -22.71
C ARG A 138 -14.04 -4.76 -22.34
N GLY A 139 -14.03 -3.88 -23.35
CA GLY A 139 -14.09 -2.43 -23.14
C GLY A 139 -12.73 -1.73 -22.93
N GLY A 140 -11.62 -2.40 -23.22
CA GLY A 140 -10.27 -1.82 -23.26
C GLY A 140 -9.38 -2.57 -24.26
N THR A 141 -8.23 -2.01 -24.59
CA THR A 141 -7.23 -2.64 -25.49
C THR A 141 -5.83 -2.60 -24.88
N GLY A 142 -4.95 -3.48 -25.34
CA GLY A 142 -3.56 -3.53 -24.88
C GLY A 142 -3.47 -3.80 -23.37
N TRP A 143 -4.27 -4.75 -22.89
CA TRP A 143 -4.27 -5.14 -21.49
C TRP A 143 -2.91 -5.71 -21.10
N ARG A 144 -2.43 -5.31 -19.92
CA ARG A 144 -1.23 -5.85 -19.28
C ARG A 144 -1.53 -6.31 -17.86
N LEU A 145 -0.81 -7.34 -17.43
CA LEU A 145 -0.83 -7.84 -16.07
C LEU A 145 -0.01 -6.87 -15.22
N VAL A 146 -0.65 -6.25 -14.24
CA VAL A 146 0.01 -5.35 -13.28
C VAL A 146 0.45 -6.13 -12.05
N GLU A 147 -0.38 -7.07 -11.60
CA GLU A 147 -0.12 -7.87 -10.42
C GLU A 147 -0.67 -9.28 -10.60
N LEU A 148 0.13 -10.28 -10.25
CA LEU A 148 -0.30 -11.66 -10.02
C LEU A 148 0.02 -12.00 -8.58
N ARG A 149 -1.00 -12.01 -7.74
CA ARG A 149 -0.85 -12.19 -6.29
C ARG A 149 -1.41 -13.53 -5.86
N PRO A 150 -0.61 -14.41 -5.23
CA PRO A 150 -1.18 -15.58 -4.59
C PRO A 150 -2.13 -15.19 -3.46
N VAL A 151 -3.25 -15.88 -3.36
CA VAL A 151 -4.12 -15.80 -2.18
C VAL A 151 -3.54 -16.78 -1.17
N SER A 152 -2.89 -16.26 -0.13
CA SER A 152 -2.33 -17.06 0.96
C SER A 152 -3.48 -17.69 1.76
N GLU A 153 -3.43 -19.01 1.92
CA GLU A 153 -4.35 -19.78 2.77
C GLU A 153 -3.90 -19.71 4.26
N GLU A 154 -2.59 -19.60 4.50
CA GLU A 154 -1.98 -19.30 5.80
C GLU A 154 -0.80 -18.32 5.61
N PHE A 155 -0.64 -17.38 6.55
CA PHE A 155 0.30 -16.28 6.47
C PHE A 155 1.75 -16.79 6.57
N ALA A 156 2.64 -16.35 5.67
CA ALA A 156 4.06 -16.54 5.84
C ALA A 156 4.55 -15.59 6.95
N ASP A 157 4.54 -16.08 8.19
CA ASP A 157 5.31 -15.44 9.26
C ASP A 157 6.80 -15.39 8.86
N PRO A 158 7.53 -14.34 9.24
CA PRO A 158 8.98 -14.34 9.07
C PRO A 158 9.56 -15.59 9.75
N PRO A 159 10.58 -16.24 9.15
CA PRO A 159 11.19 -17.40 9.75
C PRO A 159 11.66 -17.06 11.18
N PRO A 160 11.39 -17.92 12.17
CA PRO A 160 11.83 -17.65 13.53
C PRO A 160 13.36 -17.45 13.53
N PRO A 161 13.90 -16.55 14.36
CA PRO A 161 15.34 -16.37 14.46
C PRO A 161 15.98 -17.73 14.72
N THR A 162 16.99 -18.08 13.92
CA THR A 162 17.75 -19.32 14.06
C THR A 162 18.18 -19.46 15.52
N LYS A 163 17.66 -20.51 16.18
CA LYS A 163 17.94 -20.82 17.59
C LYS A 163 19.44 -20.88 17.79
N ALA A 164 20.02 -19.83 18.39
CA ALA A 164 21.29 -19.97 19.07
C ALA A 164 21.01 -20.82 20.32
N THR A 165 21.64 -21.99 20.37
CA THR A 165 21.53 -22.96 21.45
C THR A 165 21.95 -22.32 22.77
N PHE A 166 20.98 -21.91 23.59
CA PHE A 166 21.21 -21.60 25.00
C PHE A 166 20.30 -22.49 25.84
N SER A 167 20.95 -23.25 26.72
CA SER A 167 20.35 -24.20 27.64
C SER A 167 19.34 -23.52 28.58
N PRO A 168 18.26 -24.20 28.99
CA PRO A 168 17.23 -23.61 29.82
C PRO A 168 17.66 -23.61 31.28
N SER A 169 18.31 -22.53 31.72
CA SER A 169 18.43 -22.20 33.15
C SER A 169 18.64 -20.70 33.31
N GLU A 170 17.68 -20.07 33.99
CA GLU A 170 17.76 -18.75 34.63
C GLU A 170 18.17 -17.58 33.72
N VAL A 171 17.18 -17.03 33.00
CA VAL A 171 17.20 -15.61 32.63
C VAL A 171 16.02 -14.96 33.31
N THR A 172 16.25 -14.52 34.55
CA THR A 172 15.42 -13.52 35.22
C THR A 172 15.58 -12.23 34.41
N ALA A 173 14.72 -12.06 33.40
CA ALA A 173 14.62 -10.79 32.70
C ALA A 173 14.03 -9.77 33.67
N THR A 174 14.86 -8.83 34.10
CA THR A 174 14.42 -7.54 34.62
C THR A 174 13.67 -6.82 33.50
N HIS A 175 12.40 -7.19 33.32
CA HIS A 175 11.40 -6.35 32.68
C HIS A 175 11.10 -5.20 33.64
N THR A 176 11.62 -4.02 33.31
CA THR A 176 11.14 -2.78 33.89
C THR A 176 9.64 -2.67 33.57
N GLN A 177 8.83 -2.49 34.62
CA GLN A 177 7.37 -2.43 34.60
C GLN A 177 6.81 -1.26 33.76
N MET A 178 5.52 -1.40 33.41
CA MET A 178 4.52 -0.38 32.98
C MET A 178 4.22 -0.35 31.47
N ASP A 179 3.24 -1.12 30.99
CA ASP A 179 1.82 -0.74 30.80
C ASP A 179 0.98 -2.02 30.57
N GLU A 180 -0.32 -1.98 30.86
CA GLU A 180 -1.25 -3.12 30.70
C GLU A 180 -1.25 -3.61 29.23
N ASP A 181 -1.02 -4.91 29.00
CA ASP A 181 -1.05 -5.51 27.65
C ASP A 181 -2.49 -5.45 27.08
N GLU A 182 -2.83 -4.31 26.48
CA GLU A 182 -4.10 -4.09 25.80
C GLU A 182 -4.31 -5.17 24.73
N LEU A 183 -5.44 -5.89 24.82
CA LEU A 183 -5.73 -7.01 23.93
C LEU A 183 -5.92 -6.54 22.47
N ILE A 184 -5.56 -7.42 21.52
CA ILE A 184 -5.80 -7.18 20.08
C ILE A 184 -7.27 -6.82 19.84
N VAL A 185 -8.18 -7.60 20.43
CA VAL A 185 -9.61 -7.33 20.47
C VAL A 185 -9.95 -6.76 21.84
N PRO A 186 -10.43 -5.51 21.94
CA PRO A 186 -10.90 -4.94 23.21
C PRO A 186 -12.03 -5.80 23.83
N LEU A 187 -12.02 -5.93 25.17
CA LEU A 187 -13.09 -6.65 25.89
C LEU A 187 -14.41 -5.86 25.87
N GLU A 188 -14.31 -4.54 25.97
CA GLU A 188 -15.45 -3.63 25.90
C GLU A 188 -15.62 -3.13 24.46
N ASP A 189 -16.86 -3.18 23.98
CA ASP A 189 -17.26 -2.71 22.64
C ASP A 189 -16.35 -3.19 21.48
N PRO A 190 -16.20 -4.52 21.28
CA PRO A 190 -15.35 -5.05 20.21
C PRO A 190 -15.83 -4.54 18.83
N PRO A 191 -14.92 -4.08 17.96
CA PRO A 191 -15.30 -3.61 16.63
C PRO A 191 -15.99 -4.69 15.78
N LYS A 192 -17.13 -4.34 15.18
CA LYS A 192 -17.92 -5.26 14.34
C LYS A 192 -17.87 -4.95 12.85
N THR A 193 -17.36 -3.76 12.50
CA THR A 193 -17.26 -3.26 11.13
C THR A 193 -15.82 -2.88 10.81
N LEU A 194 -15.49 -2.85 9.51
CA LEU A 194 -14.15 -2.47 9.07
C LEU A 194 -13.78 -1.04 9.51
N ILE A 195 -14.72 -0.10 9.45
CA ILE A 195 -14.48 1.29 9.87
C ILE A 195 -14.26 1.40 11.38
N GLN A 196 -14.98 0.62 12.21
CA GLN A 196 -14.70 0.57 13.66
C GLN A 196 -13.29 0.04 13.94
N TRP A 197 -12.87 -1.01 13.22
CA TRP A 197 -11.49 -1.51 13.29
C TRP A 197 -10.48 -0.45 12.87
N ALA A 198 -10.71 0.23 11.76
CA ALA A 198 -9.85 1.30 11.27
C ALA A 198 -9.68 2.42 12.31
N VAL A 199 -10.77 2.85 12.96
CA VAL A 199 -10.71 3.87 14.03
C VAL A 199 -9.98 3.36 15.27
N LEU A 200 -10.19 2.11 15.69
CA LEU A 200 -9.45 1.52 16.80
C LEU A 200 -7.93 1.49 16.51
N ILE A 201 -7.56 1.05 15.31
CA ILE A 201 -6.15 0.97 14.88
C ILE A 201 -5.51 2.36 14.85
N LEU A 202 -6.21 3.37 14.31
CA LEU A 202 -5.72 4.75 14.27
C LEU A 202 -5.56 5.37 15.67
N ASN A 203 -6.33 4.92 16.66
CA ASN A 203 -6.19 5.34 18.05
C ASN A 203 -5.18 4.50 18.85
N THR A 204 -4.59 3.46 18.27
CA THR A 204 -3.61 2.59 18.96
C THR A 204 -2.23 3.25 18.93
N PRO A 205 -1.66 3.67 20.09
CA PRO A 205 -0.37 4.38 20.12
C PRO A 205 0.83 3.44 19.98
N ASP A 206 0.72 2.20 20.49
CA ASP A 206 1.78 1.20 20.41
C ASP A 206 1.91 0.65 18.97
N PRO A 207 3.11 0.72 18.36
CA PRO A 207 3.33 0.27 16.98
C PRO A 207 3.18 -1.25 16.81
N SER A 208 3.44 -2.04 17.85
CA SER A 208 3.34 -3.52 17.79
C SER A 208 1.89 -3.96 17.82
N LEU A 209 1.11 -3.41 18.76
CA LEU A 209 -0.33 -3.64 18.87
C LEU A 209 -1.06 -3.12 17.63
N LYS A 210 -0.64 -1.98 17.08
CA LYS A 210 -1.17 -1.45 15.81
C LYS A 210 -1.00 -2.44 14.66
N VAL A 211 0.18 -3.05 14.53
CA VAL A 211 0.45 -4.12 13.55
C VAL A 211 -0.43 -5.33 13.80
N ALA A 212 -0.51 -5.79 15.06
CA ALA A 212 -1.32 -6.95 15.43
C ALA A 212 -2.82 -6.73 15.12
N ARG A 213 -3.37 -5.56 15.48
CA ARG A 213 -4.74 -5.16 15.15
C ARG A 213 -4.97 -5.02 13.65
N THR A 214 -3.99 -4.48 12.91
CA THR A 214 -4.06 -4.42 11.44
C THR A 214 -4.18 -5.81 10.84
N ARG A 215 -3.30 -6.75 11.22
CA ARG A 215 -3.36 -8.14 10.75
C ARG A 215 -4.71 -8.79 11.06
N HIS A 216 -5.19 -8.61 12.29
CA HIS A 216 -6.45 -9.19 12.73
C HIS A 216 -7.65 -8.61 11.96
N ALA A 217 -7.75 -7.28 11.84
CA ALA A 217 -8.84 -6.63 11.11
C ALA A 217 -8.88 -7.03 9.64
N VAL A 218 -7.71 -7.12 8.98
CA VAL A 218 -7.61 -7.55 7.58
C VAL A 218 -7.99 -9.02 7.42
N HIS A 219 -7.60 -9.89 8.36
CA HIS A 219 -8.04 -11.29 8.38
C HIS A 219 -9.56 -11.38 8.48
N LEU A 220 -10.17 -10.75 9.49
CA LEU A 220 -11.64 -10.75 9.67
C LEU A 220 -12.37 -10.21 8.44
N PHE A 221 -11.82 -9.17 7.80
CA PHE A 221 -12.38 -8.60 6.58
C PHE A 221 -12.33 -9.61 5.43
N ARG A 222 -11.18 -10.23 5.16
CA ARG A 222 -11.03 -11.17 4.05
C ARG A 222 -11.83 -12.46 4.20
N THR A 223 -11.99 -12.94 5.44
CA THR A 223 -12.77 -14.15 5.75
C THR A 223 -14.25 -13.88 5.97
N ALA A 224 -14.72 -12.66 5.67
CA ALA A 224 -16.12 -12.24 5.83
C ALA A 224 -16.68 -12.44 7.26
N GLN A 225 -15.82 -12.34 8.28
CA GLN A 225 -16.21 -12.42 9.69
C GLN A 225 -16.67 -11.07 10.27
N LEU A 226 -16.49 -9.98 9.54
CA LEU A 226 -17.04 -8.66 9.89
C LEU A 226 -18.50 -8.54 9.45
N SER A 227 -19.31 -7.83 10.23
CA SER A 227 -20.74 -7.66 9.92
C SER A 227 -20.99 -6.79 8.68
N SER A 228 -20.11 -5.84 8.40
CA SER A 228 -20.11 -5.00 7.20
C SER A 228 -18.81 -4.16 7.14
N ILE A 229 -18.64 -3.41 6.05
CA ILE A 229 -17.59 -2.37 5.97
C ILE A 229 -17.90 -1.21 6.94
N GLY A 230 -19.18 -0.83 7.07
CA GLY A 230 -19.63 0.24 7.99
C GLY A 230 -19.81 1.62 7.35
N GLN A 231 -19.62 1.76 6.04
CA GLN A 231 -19.71 3.03 5.29
C GLN A 231 -21.13 3.61 5.22
N HIS A 232 -22.16 2.78 5.38
CA HIS A 232 -23.57 3.21 5.40
C HIS A 232 -24.13 3.43 6.83
N VAL A 233 -23.29 3.30 7.86
CA VAL A 233 -23.72 3.49 9.25
C VAL A 233 -23.90 4.99 9.53
N LYS A 234 -25.12 5.39 9.93
CA LYS A 234 -25.48 6.81 10.16
C LYS A 234 -24.53 7.54 11.12
N ASN A 235 -24.04 6.85 12.14
CA ASN A 235 -23.10 7.36 13.14
C ASN A 235 -21.80 6.54 13.13
N ALA A 236 -21.20 6.37 11.95
CA ALA A 236 -19.89 5.74 11.85
C ALA A 236 -18.87 6.48 12.75
N PRO A 237 -18.00 5.76 13.48
CA PRO A 237 -17.00 6.38 14.33
C PRO A 237 -16.04 7.22 13.48
N LYS A 238 -15.57 8.33 14.04
CA LYS A 238 -14.64 9.23 13.34
C LYS A 238 -13.20 8.88 13.70
N PRO A 239 -12.27 8.88 12.71
CA PRO A 239 -10.86 8.72 13.00
C PRO A 239 -10.33 9.93 13.78
N PRO A 240 -9.24 9.75 14.54
CA PRO A 240 -8.58 10.87 15.21
C PRO A 240 -8.06 11.87 14.18
N ASP A 241 -7.93 13.13 14.59
CA ASP A 241 -7.35 14.19 13.79
C ASP A 241 -5.86 13.93 13.52
N THR A 242 -5.16 13.38 14.50
CA THR A 242 -3.79 12.86 14.38
C THR A 242 -3.66 11.59 15.22
N PRO A 243 -3.23 10.46 14.64
CA PRO A 243 -2.97 9.23 15.37
C PRO A 243 -1.99 9.48 16.52
N PRO A 244 -2.31 9.03 17.74
CA PRO A 244 -1.37 9.11 18.84
C PRO A 244 -0.12 8.27 18.56
N ARG A 245 0.94 8.59 19.28
CA ARG A 245 2.18 7.83 19.32
C ARG A 245 2.44 7.44 20.77
N HIS A 246 2.96 6.23 20.97
CA HIS A 246 3.36 5.78 22.30
C HIS A 246 4.32 6.77 22.96
N GLU A 247 4.18 7.02 24.26
CA GLU A 247 4.92 8.07 24.99
C GLU A 247 6.44 7.96 24.83
N LEU A 248 6.95 6.73 24.80
CA LEU A 248 8.36 6.40 24.54
C LEU A 248 8.89 6.98 23.21
N TYR A 249 8.03 7.20 22.23
CA TYR A 249 8.36 7.68 20.89
C TYR A 249 7.97 9.16 20.66
N VAL A 250 7.07 9.70 21.48
CA VAL A 250 6.61 11.10 21.38
C VAL A 250 7.78 12.07 21.51
N LYS A 251 8.70 11.85 22.46
CA LYS A 251 9.86 12.73 22.70
C LYS A 251 10.79 12.87 21.49
N ASN A 252 10.77 11.88 20.60
CA ASN A 252 11.60 11.82 19.40
C ASN A 252 10.82 12.15 18.13
N THR A 253 9.53 12.46 18.22
CA THR A 253 8.74 12.90 17.07
C THR A 253 8.78 14.42 16.99
N VAL A 254 9.27 14.96 15.86
CA VAL A 254 9.34 16.41 15.66
C VAL A 254 7.94 16.95 15.29
N GLU A 255 7.42 17.86 16.11
CA GLU A 255 6.10 18.49 15.94
C GLU A 255 6.00 19.43 14.72
N PHE A 256 4.76 19.66 14.30
CA PHE A 256 4.32 20.61 13.26
C PHE A 256 4.99 21.99 13.39
N GLY A 257 5.54 22.49 12.27
CA GLY A 257 5.95 23.90 12.13
C GLY A 257 7.27 24.32 12.81
N LYS A 258 7.97 23.41 13.50
CA LYS A 258 9.29 23.70 14.12
C LYS A 258 10.50 23.25 13.29
N ALA A 259 10.29 22.77 12.07
CA ALA A 259 11.39 22.52 11.14
C ALA A 259 11.99 23.85 10.67
N LYS A 260 13.08 24.30 11.32
CA LYS A 260 13.89 25.42 10.81
C LYS A 260 14.39 25.07 9.41
N VAL A 261 14.12 25.95 8.45
CA VAL A 261 14.81 25.98 7.16
C VAL A 261 16.27 26.30 7.45
N GLY A 262 17.11 25.26 7.53
CA GLY A 262 18.55 25.40 7.72
C GLY A 262 19.19 25.95 6.45
N THR A 263 19.48 27.25 6.44
CA THR A 263 20.41 27.89 5.52
C THR A 263 21.84 27.69 6.03
N ASP A 264 22.41 26.51 5.87
CA ASP A 264 23.84 26.30 6.14
C ASP A 264 24.57 26.04 4.83
N ARG A 265 24.87 27.15 4.14
CA ARG A 265 26.08 27.26 3.32
C ARG A 265 27.22 27.53 4.30
N GLU A 266 27.99 26.51 4.64
CA GLU A 266 29.32 26.74 5.19
C GLU A 266 30.36 25.97 4.37
N GLU A 267 31.24 26.78 3.78
CA GLU A 267 32.26 26.42 2.81
C GLU A 267 33.32 25.51 3.45
N ALA A 268 33.48 24.31 2.92
CA ALA A 268 34.65 23.48 3.20
C ALA A 268 35.88 24.11 2.51
N ARG A 269 36.58 24.99 3.21
CA ARG A 269 37.92 25.45 2.84
C ARG A 269 38.91 24.28 2.94
N VAL A 270 39.43 23.90 1.78
CA VAL A 270 40.66 23.12 1.61
C VAL A 270 41.83 23.95 2.12
N ASN A 271 42.61 23.41 3.05
CA ASN A 271 44.00 23.84 3.24
C ASN A 271 44.87 22.60 3.45
N GLY A 272 45.77 22.38 2.49
CA GLY A 272 46.82 21.38 2.56
C GLY A 272 48.03 21.87 3.33
N ASN A 273 48.74 20.89 3.90
CA ASN A 273 50.20 20.75 4.06
C ASN A 273 50.58 20.30 5.47
N GLY A 274 51.29 19.18 5.51
CA GLY A 274 51.87 18.63 6.73
C GLY A 274 52.41 17.22 6.49
N ALA A 275 53.53 17.14 5.77
CA ALA A 275 54.31 15.91 5.59
C ALA A 275 54.78 15.36 6.95
N GLY A 276 54.72 14.03 7.14
CA GLY A 276 55.16 13.40 8.39
C GLY A 276 55.08 11.88 8.43
N LYS A 277 56.02 11.23 7.73
CA LYS A 277 56.75 10.01 8.13
C LYS A 277 55.96 8.71 8.43
N VAL A 278 56.13 7.77 7.50
CA VAL A 278 55.79 6.34 7.57
C VAL A 278 56.70 5.60 8.57
N ILE A 279 56.12 4.90 9.56
CA ILE A 279 56.70 3.70 10.20
C ILE A 279 55.54 2.72 10.47
N GLY A 280 55.61 1.55 9.86
CA GLY A 280 54.61 0.48 10.02
C GLY A 280 54.84 -0.37 11.27
N LYS A 281 53.76 -1.01 11.75
CA LYS A 281 53.78 -2.30 12.45
C LYS A 281 52.39 -2.97 12.38
N ASN A 282 52.43 -4.28 12.20
CA ASN A 282 51.33 -5.21 11.97
C ASN A 282 50.28 -5.24 13.11
N GLY A 283 49.03 -5.43 12.72
CA GLY A 283 47.92 -5.85 13.58
C GLY A 283 46.69 -6.15 12.72
N GLY A 284 46.15 -7.36 12.81
CA GLY A 284 44.98 -7.79 12.03
C GLY A 284 43.82 -6.81 12.16
N LYS A 285 43.40 -6.24 11.02
CA LYS A 285 42.29 -5.29 10.99
C LYS A 285 40.97 -6.06 11.00
N SER A 286 40.31 -6.09 12.15
CA SER A 286 38.85 -6.06 12.18
C SER A 286 38.36 -4.86 11.36
N LEU A 287 37.35 -5.08 10.52
CA LEU A 287 36.76 -4.03 9.68
C LEU A 287 36.29 -2.85 10.55
N PRO A 288 36.44 -1.59 10.08
CA PRO A 288 36.12 -0.42 10.88
C PRO A 288 34.60 -0.32 11.10
N GLN A 289 34.14 -0.72 12.29
CA GLN A 289 32.73 -0.67 12.74
C GLN A 289 32.16 0.75 12.94
N GLY A 290 32.89 1.82 12.60
CA GLY A 290 32.60 3.14 13.17
C GLY A 290 31.64 4.07 12.41
N LYS A 291 31.57 4.02 11.07
CA LYS A 291 30.81 5.01 10.27
C LYS A 291 29.72 4.42 9.37
N GLY A 292 29.92 3.23 8.81
CA GLY A 292 28.93 2.59 7.93
C GLY A 292 27.72 2.01 8.67
N THR A 293 27.90 1.49 9.88
CA THR A 293 26.82 0.85 10.65
C THR A 293 25.83 1.86 11.22
N LYS A 294 26.32 2.96 11.83
CA LYS A 294 25.43 4.02 12.37
C LYS A 294 24.52 4.60 11.29
N GLY A 295 25.05 4.87 10.09
CA GLY A 295 24.24 5.37 8.98
C GLY A 295 23.15 4.39 8.52
N ARG A 296 23.43 3.09 8.52
CA ARG A 296 22.45 2.04 8.21
C ARG A 296 21.37 1.93 9.29
N VAL A 297 21.75 1.98 10.57
CA VAL A 297 20.80 1.98 11.71
C VAL A 297 19.85 3.16 11.62
N THR A 298 20.35 4.37 11.40
CA THR A 298 19.50 5.56 11.21
C THR A 298 18.58 5.42 10.00
N MET A 299 19.06 4.82 8.91
CA MET A 299 18.26 4.60 7.69
C MET A 299 17.12 3.60 7.93
N LEU A 300 17.40 2.45 8.54
CA LEU A 300 16.39 1.44 8.88
C LEU A 300 15.35 1.98 9.85
N HIS A 301 15.78 2.75 10.86
CA HIS A 301 14.87 3.41 11.80
C HIS A 301 13.94 4.40 11.10
N ALA A 302 14.48 5.25 10.22
CA ALA A 302 13.69 6.21 9.47
C ALA A 302 12.68 5.53 8.54
N LEU A 303 13.08 4.46 7.85
CA LEU A 303 12.19 3.65 7.01
C LEU A 303 11.08 3.01 7.83
N ALA A 304 11.39 2.37 8.96
CA ALA A 304 10.38 1.80 9.84
C ALA A 304 9.35 2.85 10.32
N ASN A 305 9.80 4.08 10.60
CA ASN A 305 8.87 5.15 10.96
C ASN A 305 7.98 5.60 9.79
N ILE A 306 8.50 5.59 8.55
CA ILE A 306 7.69 5.84 7.35
C ILE A 306 6.59 4.77 7.25
N GLU A 307 6.92 3.50 7.42
CA GLU A 307 5.93 2.40 7.37
C GLU A 307 4.86 2.53 8.46
N GLN A 308 5.21 2.99 9.67
CA GLN A 308 4.20 3.24 10.71
C GLN A 308 3.22 4.34 10.33
N TRP A 309 3.69 5.40 9.66
CA TRP A 309 2.79 6.40 9.09
C TRP A 309 1.98 5.84 7.92
N ALA A 310 2.56 4.96 7.09
CA ALA A 310 1.87 4.34 5.97
C ALA A 310 0.70 3.45 6.43
N ILE A 311 0.88 2.67 7.51
CA ILE A 311 -0.23 1.93 8.18
C ILE A 311 -1.36 2.89 8.54
N ASP A 312 -1.04 4.02 9.19
CA ASP A 312 -2.04 5.01 9.56
C ASP A 312 -2.73 5.63 8.35
N LEU A 313 -1.99 5.95 7.28
CA LEU A 313 -2.56 6.55 6.07
C LEU A 313 -3.54 5.60 5.36
N ALA A 314 -3.20 4.31 5.30
CA ALA A 314 -4.04 3.27 4.71
C ALA A 314 -5.34 3.05 5.50
N TRP A 315 -5.30 3.14 6.84
CA TRP A 315 -6.52 3.08 7.65
C TRP A 315 -7.30 4.41 7.67
N ASP A 316 -6.61 5.55 7.64
CA ASP A 316 -7.24 6.88 7.65
C ASP A 316 -8.08 7.09 6.40
N ILE A 317 -7.60 6.67 5.22
CA ILE A 317 -8.36 6.85 3.99
C ILE A 317 -9.68 6.04 4.03
N ILE A 318 -9.66 4.85 4.62
CA ILE A 318 -10.84 4.00 4.84
C ILE A 318 -11.82 4.68 5.82
N ALA A 319 -11.34 5.04 7.01
CA ALA A 319 -12.18 5.54 8.09
C ALA A 319 -12.74 6.95 7.79
N ARG A 320 -11.92 7.82 7.20
CA ARG A 320 -12.27 9.23 6.97
C ARG A 320 -13.18 9.43 5.77
N PHE A 321 -12.92 8.72 4.68
CA PHE A 321 -13.65 8.94 3.42
C PHE A 321 -14.73 7.91 3.15
N GLY A 322 -14.65 6.71 3.74
CA GLY A 322 -15.67 5.68 3.59
C GLY A 322 -17.10 6.19 3.86
N PRO A 323 -17.38 6.76 5.04
CA PRO A 323 -18.72 7.26 5.37
C PRO A 323 -19.18 8.45 4.51
N SER A 324 -18.25 9.27 3.99
CA SER A 324 -18.58 10.44 3.16
C SER A 324 -18.72 10.13 1.67
N HIS A 325 -18.29 8.95 1.22
CA HIS A 325 -18.38 8.49 -0.16
C HIS A 325 -19.08 7.12 -0.20
N PRO A 326 -20.41 7.06 0.03
CA PRO A 326 -21.14 5.79 0.15
C PRO A 326 -21.18 4.97 -1.15
N THR A 327 -20.78 5.57 -2.28
CA THR A 327 -20.68 4.90 -3.59
C THR A 327 -19.33 4.22 -3.82
N LEU A 328 -18.39 4.31 -2.87
CA LEU A 328 -17.12 3.58 -2.96
C LEU A 328 -17.39 2.07 -2.97
N PRO A 329 -16.87 1.34 -3.98
CA PRO A 329 -17.10 -0.09 -4.09
C PRO A 329 -16.27 -0.85 -3.04
N PRO A 330 -16.66 -2.08 -2.64
CA PRO A 330 -15.90 -2.89 -1.69
C PRO A 330 -14.42 -3.10 -2.05
N SER A 331 -14.09 -3.16 -3.35
CA SER A 331 -12.71 -3.29 -3.81
C SER A 331 -11.80 -2.13 -3.38
N PHE A 332 -12.34 -0.93 -3.13
CA PHE A 332 -11.57 0.18 -2.56
C PHE A 332 -11.04 -0.19 -1.18
N TYR A 333 -11.92 -0.76 -0.35
CA TYR A 333 -11.57 -1.20 1.00
C TYR A 333 -10.63 -2.41 0.95
N SER A 334 -10.83 -3.34 0.01
CA SER A 334 -9.89 -4.45 -0.21
C SER A 334 -8.49 -3.98 -0.59
N ASP A 335 -8.37 -2.98 -1.46
CA ASP A 335 -7.07 -2.43 -1.86
C ASP A 335 -6.36 -1.75 -0.68
N PHE A 336 -7.04 -0.87 0.06
CA PHE A 336 -6.40 -0.15 1.17
C PHE A 336 -6.17 -1.00 2.42
N THR A 337 -6.99 -2.03 2.67
CA THR A 337 -6.69 -3.03 3.71
C THR A 337 -5.48 -3.90 3.34
N LYS A 338 -5.28 -4.17 2.03
CA LYS A 338 -4.05 -4.81 1.54
C LYS A 338 -2.84 -3.91 1.75
N VAL A 339 -2.91 -2.63 1.35
CA VAL A 339 -1.83 -1.66 1.60
C VAL A 339 -1.49 -1.63 3.09
N ALA A 340 -2.48 -1.44 3.97
CA ALA A 340 -2.26 -1.45 5.42
C ALA A 340 -1.55 -2.71 5.94
N LEU A 341 -1.92 -3.88 5.41
CA LEU A 341 -1.29 -5.15 5.78
C LEU A 341 0.16 -5.24 5.30
N ASP A 342 0.45 -4.76 4.09
CA ASP A 342 1.80 -4.72 3.54
C ASP A 342 2.68 -3.76 4.33
N GLU A 343 2.20 -2.57 4.71
CA GLU A 343 2.98 -1.65 5.55
C GLU A 343 3.22 -2.20 6.96
N ALA A 344 2.25 -2.92 7.52
CA ALA A 344 2.42 -3.63 8.79
C ALA A 344 3.51 -4.72 8.70
N LYS A 345 3.62 -5.40 7.54
CA LYS A 345 4.68 -6.35 7.22
C LYS A 345 6.02 -5.63 7.03
N HIS A 346 6.07 -4.55 6.25
CA HIS A 346 7.28 -3.75 6.00
C HIS A 346 7.86 -3.24 7.31
N PHE A 347 7.03 -2.63 8.16
CA PHE A 347 7.42 -2.18 9.48
C PHE A 347 8.03 -3.31 10.32
N SER A 348 7.37 -4.47 10.35
CA SER A 348 7.84 -5.62 11.13
C SER A 348 9.22 -6.10 10.66
N LEU A 349 9.42 -6.21 9.35
CA LEU A 349 10.70 -6.61 8.75
C LEU A 349 11.81 -5.60 9.04
N LEU A 350 11.53 -4.30 8.86
CA LEU A 350 12.49 -3.23 9.09
C LEU A 350 12.84 -3.09 10.59
N ARG A 351 11.85 -3.22 11.48
CA ARG A 351 12.07 -3.22 12.93
C ARG A 351 12.92 -4.40 13.36
N ALA A 352 12.59 -5.62 12.93
CA ALA A 352 13.39 -6.81 13.25
C ALA A 352 14.83 -6.67 12.73
N ARG A 353 15.00 -6.10 11.53
CA ARG A 353 16.31 -5.82 10.97
C ARG A 353 17.09 -4.78 11.77
N LEU A 354 16.43 -3.70 12.19
CA LEU A 354 17.00 -2.66 13.05
C LEU A 354 17.48 -3.24 14.38
N GLU A 355 16.64 -4.03 15.04
CA GLU A 355 16.94 -4.68 16.33
C GLU A 355 18.12 -5.66 16.19
N ALA A 356 18.16 -6.45 15.11
CA ALA A 356 19.28 -7.35 14.83
C ALA A 356 20.59 -6.60 14.55
N LEU A 357 20.53 -5.47 13.84
CA LEU A 357 21.73 -4.69 13.49
C LEU A 357 22.25 -3.85 14.67
N SER A 358 21.35 -3.36 15.53
CA SER A 358 21.69 -2.50 16.66
C SER A 358 20.69 -2.66 17.82
N PRO A 359 20.86 -3.68 18.67
CA PRO A 359 19.99 -3.91 19.83
C PRO A 359 19.95 -2.72 20.81
N SER A 360 21.01 -1.90 20.82
CA SER A 360 21.12 -0.69 21.65
C SER A 360 20.39 0.53 21.08
N THR A 361 19.81 0.43 19.89
CA THR A 361 19.06 1.52 19.23
C THR A 361 17.72 0.98 18.76
N PRO A 362 16.77 0.72 19.68
CA PRO A 362 15.46 0.19 19.33
C PRO A 362 14.66 1.19 18.49
N TYR A 363 13.59 0.72 17.86
CA TYR A 363 12.65 1.60 17.16
C TYR A 363 12.17 2.74 18.07
N GLY A 364 11.96 3.91 17.48
CA GLY A 364 11.59 5.15 18.17
C GLY A 364 12.63 5.80 19.09
N SER A 365 13.87 5.27 19.16
CA SER A 365 14.98 5.90 19.90
C SER A 365 15.65 7.08 19.18
N LEU A 366 15.43 7.23 17.86
CA LEU A 366 15.99 8.32 17.04
C LEU A 366 14.89 9.31 16.62
N PRO A 367 15.25 10.58 16.34
CA PRO A 367 14.29 11.60 15.94
C PRO A 367 13.69 11.32 14.57
N VAL A 368 12.39 11.54 14.43
CA VAL A 368 11.62 11.30 13.20
C VAL A 368 10.72 12.47 12.85
N HIS A 369 10.49 12.69 11.56
CA HIS A 369 9.62 13.74 11.05
C HIS A 369 8.22 13.21 10.73
N ALA A 370 7.21 14.05 10.95
CA ALA A 370 5.80 13.76 10.66
C ALA A 370 5.33 14.27 9.28
N GLY A 371 6.24 14.51 8.33
CA GLY A 371 5.94 15.17 7.05
C GLY A 371 4.90 14.46 6.16
N LEU A 372 4.78 13.13 6.27
CA LEU A 372 3.71 12.37 5.62
C LEU A 372 2.34 12.76 6.18
N TRP A 373 2.20 12.83 7.50
CA TRP A 373 0.94 13.19 8.14
C TRP A 373 0.57 14.66 7.94
N GLU A 374 1.55 15.56 7.79
CA GLU A 374 1.29 16.95 7.39
C GLU A 374 0.54 17.02 6.06
N SER A 375 0.95 16.21 5.08
CA SER A 375 0.27 16.13 3.78
C SER A 375 -1.12 15.52 3.91
N ALA A 376 -1.29 14.54 4.80
CA ALA A 376 -2.57 13.93 5.10
C ALA A 376 -3.55 14.91 5.75
N TRP A 377 -3.08 15.74 6.67
CA TRP A 377 -3.86 16.79 7.32
C TRP A 377 -4.35 17.83 6.31
N VAL A 378 -3.44 18.31 5.45
CA VAL A 378 -3.77 19.30 4.42
C VAL A 378 -4.82 18.78 3.43
N THR A 379 -4.81 17.47 3.14
CA THR A 379 -5.72 16.82 2.20
C THR A 379 -6.95 16.16 2.85
N ARG A 380 -7.12 16.26 4.18
CA ARG A 380 -8.17 15.54 4.93
C ARG A 380 -9.62 15.80 4.47
N GLY A 381 -9.85 16.90 3.77
CA GLY A 381 -11.17 17.32 3.28
C GLY A 381 -11.52 16.80 1.88
N SER A 382 -10.62 16.10 1.20
CA SER A 382 -10.82 15.66 -0.18
C SER A 382 -10.15 14.31 -0.43
N LEU A 383 -10.94 13.29 -0.74
CA LEU A 383 -10.44 11.96 -1.07
C LEU A 383 -9.56 12.01 -2.33
N LEU A 384 -9.95 12.80 -3.32
CA LEU A 384 -9.20 12.99 -4.56
C LEU A 384 -7.82 13.60 -4.30
N SER A 385 -7.77 14.66 -3.48
CA SER A 385 -6.50 15.30 -3.07
C SER A 385 -5.65 14.36 -2.22
N ARG A 386 -6.27 13.55 -1.36
CA ARG A 386 -5.56 12.53 -0.56
C ARG A 386 -4.89 11.50 -1.45
N LEU A 387 -5.60 10.97 -2.44
CA LEU A 387 -5.06 10.01 -3.42
C LEU A 387 -3.92 10.63 -4.24
N ALA A 388 -4.07 11.86 -4.71
CA ALA A 388 -3.02 12.55 -5.45
C ALA A 388 -1.74 12.74 -4.63
N ILE A 389 -1.85 13.30 -3.42
CA ILE A 389 -0.66 13.69 -2.66
C ILE A 389 -0.03 12.52 -1.91
N ILE A 390 -0.83 11.71 -1.22
CA ILE A 390 -0.27 10.58 -0.47
C ILE A 390 0.05 9.45 -1.45
N HIS A 391 -0.97 8.94 -2.17
CA HIS A 391 -0.82 7.69 -2.91
C HIS A 391 -0.13 7.80 -4.28
N LEU A 392 -0.02 9.01 -4.85
CA LEU A 392 0.63 9.22 -6.15
C LEU A 392 1.88 10.11 -6.12
N VAL A 393 2.11 10.87 -5.04
CA VAL A 393 3.36 11.63 -4.85
C VAL A 393 4.26 10.98 -3.79
N HIS A 394 3.76 10.72 -2.58
CA HIS A 394 4.58 10.10 -1.52
C HIS A 394 4.88 8.63 -1.79
N GLU A 395 3.90 7.79 -2.13
CA GLU A 395 4.19 6.37 -2.43
C GLU A 395 5.08 6.23 -3.67
N ALA A 396 4.82 7.02 -4.72
CA ALA A 396 5.66 7.04 -5.91
C ALA A 396 7.11 7.49 -5.62
N ARG A 397 7.35 8.21 -4.51
CA ARG A 397 8.70 8.55 -4.06
C ARG A 397 9.45 7.33 -3.54
N GLY A 398 8.76 6.36 -2.95
CA GLY A 398 9.32 5.06 -2.56
C GLY A 398 9.95 4.35 -3.75
N LEU A 399 9.25 4.31 -4.89
CA LEU A 399 9.75 3.73 -6.15
C LEU A 399 11.05 4.35 -6.65
N ASP A 400 11.26 5.65 -6.42
CA ASP A 400 12.46 6.37 -6.86
C ASP A 400 13.65 6.18 -5.90
N VAL A 401 13.37 6.08 -4.60
CA VAL A 401 14.39 6.11 -3.54
C VAL A 401 14.84 4.71 -3.17
N ASN A 402 13.94 3.73 -3.16
CA ASN A 402 14.23 2.36 -2.73
C ASN A 402 15.38 1.70 -3.51
N PRO A 403 15.46 1.78 -4.85
CA PRO A 403 16.60 1.21 -5.59
C PRO A 403 17.96 1.73 -5.13
N LYS A 404 18.05 3.03 -4.80
CA LYS A 404 19.29 3.63 -4.29
C LYS A 404 19.60 3.20 -2.87
N THR A 405 18.58 3.03 -2.04
CA THR A 405 18.71 2.51 -0.67
C THR A 405 19.19 1.06 -0.68
N ILE A 406 18.60 0.22 -1.53
CA ILE A 406 19.04 -1.16 -1.78
C ILE A 406 20.52 -1.20 -2.18
N GLU A 407 20.93 -0.36 -3.14
CA GLU A 407 22.33 -0.30 -3.58
C GLU A 407 23.30 0.22 -2.49
N LYS A 408 22.83 1.06 -1.56
CA LYS A 408 23.62 1.44 -0.39
C LYS A 408 23.84 0.26 0.56
N PHE A 409 22.82 -0.53 0.86
CA PHE A 409 22.95 -1.72 1.69
C PHE A 409 23.83 -2.78 1.01
N ARG A 410 23.66 -2.99 -0.29
CA ARG A 410 24.47 -3.92 -1.09
C ARG A 410 25.95 -3.57 -1.04
N ARG A 411 26.32 -2.30 -1.27
CA ARG A 411 27.71 -1.83 -1.17
C ARG A 411 28.29 -1.92 0.25
N ALA A 412 27.44 -1.89 1.26
CA ALA A 412 27.83 -2.09 2.65
C ALA A 412 27.95 -3.59 3.03
N GLY A 413 27.67 -4.51 2.11
CA GLY A 413 27.68 -5.95 2.37
C GLY A 413 26.51 -6.45 3.22
N ASP A 414 25.46 -5.65 3.40
CA ASP A 414 24.31 -5.94 4.26
C ASP A 414 23.19 -6.64 3.48
N ARG A 415 23.41 -7.93 3.19
CA ARG A 415 22.49 -8.72 2.36
C ARG A 415 21.09 -8.84 2.98
N GLU A 416 21.02 -8.99 4.30
CA GLU A 416 19.72 -9.11 5.01
C GLU A 416 18.88 -7.83 4.86
N SER A 417 19.50 -6.65 4.91
CA SER A 417 18.79 -5.38 4.66
C SER A 417 18.41 -5.21 3.19
N VAL A 418 19.18 -5.77 2.25
CA VAL A 418 18.82 -5.82 0.82
C VAL A 418 17.57 -6.66 0.62
N ASP A 419 17.53 -7.87 1.18
CA ASP A 419 16.40 -8.79 1.04
C ASP A 419 15.09 -8.18 1.60
N VAL A 420 15.18 -7.50 2.75
CA VAL A 420 14.04 -6.75 3.31
C VAL A 420 13.58 -5.64 2.36
N MET A 421 14.50 -4.83 1.84
CA MET A 421 14.14 -3.71 0.96
C MET A 421 13.63 -4.15 -0.42
N ASP A 422 14.08 -5.30 -0.92
CA ASP A 422 13.57 -5.87 -2.18
C ASP A 422 12.09 -6.30 -2.03
N ILE A 423 11.69 -6.81 -0.86
CA ILE A 423 10.28 -7.08 -0.52
C ILE A 423 9.48 -5.78 -0.53
N VAL A 424 9.93 -4.77 0.24
CA VAL A 424 9.26 -3.47 0.33
C VAL A 424 9.07 -2.87 -1.07
N HIS A 425 10.15 -2.76 -1.84
CA HIS A 425 10.11 -2.13 -3.16
C HIS A 425 9.16 -2.81 -4.15
N ARG A 426 9.04 -4.14 -4.12
CA ARG A 426 8.11 -4.87 -4.99
C ARG A 426 6.66 -4.51 -4.64
N ASP A 427 6.35 -4.41 -3.36
CA ASP A 427 4.98 -4.22 -2.89
C ASP A 427 4.51 -2.76 -3.11
N GLU A 428 5.44 -1.78 -3.01
CA GLU A 428 5.22 -0.35 -3.33
C GLU A 428 4.63 -0.11 -4.73
N VAL A 429 5.04 -0.89 -5.74
CA VAL A 429 4.50 -0.76 -7.11
C VAL A 429 3.00 -1.01 -7.10
N THR A 430 2.55 -1.98 -6.30
CA THR A 430 1.13 -2.32 -6.17
C THR A 430 0.35 -1.27 -5.36
N HIS A 431 1.01 -0.60 -4.41
CA HIS A 431 0.40 0.50 -3.62
C HIS A 431 0.15 1.73 -4.47
N VAL A 432 1.15 2.15 -5.26
CA VAL A 432 1.00 3.23 -6.23
C VAL A 432 -0.06 2.90 -7.28
N CYS A 433 -0.14 1.63 -7.70
CA CYS A 433 -1.19 1.15 -8.59
C CYS A 433 -2.59 1.28 -7.98
N ALA A 434 -2.78 0.92 -6.71
CA ALA A 434 -4.04 1.10 -6.01
C ALA A 434 -4.41 2.59 -5.94
N GLY A 435 -3.45 3.46 -5.57
CA GLY A 435 -3.62 4.91 -5.59
C GLY A 435 -4.08 5.44 -6.95
N HIS A 436 -3.43 4.99 -8.02
CA HIS A 436 -3.71 5.41 -9.39
C HIS A 436 -5.10 4.94 -9.84
N ARG A 437 -5.44 3.67 -9.58
CA ARG A 437 -6.76 3.10 -9.88
C ARG A 437 -7.89 3.94 -9.28
N TRP A 438 -7.80 4.23 -7.98
CA TRP A 438 -8.87 4.97 -7.28
C TRP A 438 -8.90 6.45 -7.66
N PHE A 439 -7.75 7.04 -7.95
CA PHE A 439 -7.68 8.40 -8.47
C PHE A 439 -8.36 8.53 -9.85
N VAL A 440 -8.04 7.63 -10.78
CA VAL A 440 -8.67 7.59 -12.11
C VAL A 440 -10.17 7.31 -11.99
N TRP A 441 -10.57 6.34 -11.15
CA TRP A 441 -11.98 6.00 -10.93
C TRP A 441 -12.82 7.18 -10.43
N LEU A 442 -12.25 8.03 -9.56
CA LEU A 442 -12.90 9.27 -9.12
C LEU A 442 -12.96 10.30 -10.24
N CYS A 443 -11.86 10.49 -10.99
CA CYS A 443 -11.83 11.42 -12.12
C CYS A 443 -12.89 11.08 -13.18
N GLU A 444 -13.10 9.80 -13.47
CA GLU A 444 -14.15 9.33 -14.40
C GLU A 444 -15.57 9.68 -13.94
N ARG A 445 -15.79 9.80 -12.63
CA ARG A 445 -17.09 10.05 -12.01
C ARG A 445 -17.32 11.50 -11.65
N GLU A 446 -16.28 12.31 -11.58
CA GLU A 446 -16.43 13.75 -11.39
C GLU A 446 -16.94 14.41 -12.68
N PRO A 447 -17.96 15.28 -12.59
CA PRO A 447 -18.39 16.06 -13.75
C PRO A 447 -17.27 16.97 -14.25
N SER A 448 -16.85 16.82 -15.50
CA SER A 448 -15.96 17.81 -16.11
C SER A 448 -16.74 19.08 -16.50
N VAL A 449 -16.14 20.23 -16.19
CA VAL A 449 -16.58 21.54 -16.68
C VAL A 449 -15.47 22.05 -17.61
N GLU A 450 -15.67 21.95 -18.92
CA GLU A 450 -14.76 22.51 -19.91
C GLU A 450 -15.32 23.83 -20.44
N GLY A 451 -14.62 24.93 -20.14
CA GLY A 451 -15.01 26.27 -20.57
C GLY A 451 -16.17 26.88 -19.75
N LYS A 452 -16.56 28.11 -20.10
CA LYS A 452 -17.77 28.74 -19.56
C LYS A 452 -18.97 28.05 -20.21
N GLU A 453 -19.68 27.24 -19.42
CA GLU A 453 -21.09 26.84 -19.63
C GLU A 453 -21.46 25.62 -20.50
N LEU A 454 -20.66 24.53 -20.57
CA LEU A 454 -21.24 23.25 -21.02
C LEU A 454 -20.72 22.04 -20.25
N TRP A 455 -21.62 21.37 -19.53
CA TRP A 455 -21.39 20.03 -18.98
C TRP A 455 -21.24 19.04 -20.14
N THR A 456 -20.08 18.39 -20.25
CA THR A 456 -19.78 17.52 -21.41
C THR A 456 -20.25 16.08 -21.21
N GLY A 457 -20.75 15.73 -20.02
CA GLY A 457 -21.07 14.35 -19.65
C GLY A 457 -19.87 13.41 -19.54
N LYS A 458 -18.64 13.93 -19.65
CA LYS A 458 -17.39 13.18 -19.55
C LYS A 458 -16.71 13.42 -18.20
N GLY A 459 -16.01 12.40 -17.71
CA GLY A 459 -15.12 12.53 -16.56
C GLY A 459 -13.96 13.50 -16.80
N ILE A 460 -13.29 13.91 -15.73
CA ILE A 460 -12.12 14.79 -15.78
C ILE A 460 -10.89 13.98 -16.23
N ASP A 461 -10.01 14.59 -17.04
CA ASP A 461 -8.71 14.00 -17.38
C ASP A 461 -7.85 13.79 -16.11
N PRO A 462 -7.44 12.54 -15.80
CA PRO A 462 -6.68 12.26 -14.58
C PRO A 462 -5.34 12.99 -14.52
N VAL A 463 -4.64 13.14 -15.65
CA VAL A 463 -3.32 13.79 -15.68
C VAL A 463 -3.46 15.26 -15.30
N LYS A 464 -4.37 15.98 -15.97
CA LYS A 464 -4.69 17.38 -15.67
C LYS A 464 -5.09 17.53 -14.21
N ARG A 465 -5.98 16.66 -13.72
CA ARG A 465 -6.49 16.76 -12.36
C ARG A 465 -5.40 16.52 -11.33
N PHE A 466 -4.55 15.51 -11.52
CA PHE A 466 -3.42 15.24 -10.65
C PHE A 466 -2.49 16.45 -10.54
N ARG A 467 -2.14 17.07 -11.67
CA ARG A 467 -1.28 18.26 -11.69
C ARG A 467 -1.92 19.44 -10.97
N GLU A 468 -3.23 19.63 -11.05
CA GLU A 468 -3.97 20.64 -10.28
C GLU A 468 -3.89 20.38 -8.77
N GLU A 469 -4.14 19.13 -8.34
CA GLU A 469 -4.06 18.73 -6.93
C GLU A 469 -2.65 18.94 -6.36
N VAL A 470 -1.61 18.55 -7.12
CA VAL A 470 -0.21 18.78 -6.73
C VAL A 470 0.12 20.26 -6.62
N ARG A 471 -0.28 21.09 -7.59
CA ARG A 471 -0.11 22.56 -7.48
C ARG A 471 -0.74 23.09 -6.19
N ARG A 472 -1.96 22.66 -5.87
CA ARG A 472 -2.69 23.18 -4.71
C ARG A 472 -2.16 22.69 -3.36
N TYR A 473 -1.71 21.44 -3.28
CA TYR A 473 -1.48 20.76 -1.99
C TYR A 473 -0.05 20.25 -1.77
N TRP A 474 0.87 20.47 -2.72
CA TRP A 474 2.30 20.15 -2.57
C TRP A 474 3.16 21.40 -2.41
N ARG A 475 4.31 21.27 -1.74
CA ARG A 475 5.30 22.36 -1.59
C ARG A 475 6.53 22.11 -2.45
N GLY A 476 6.83 23.03 -3.36
CA GLY A 476 8.05 22.97 -4.15
C GLY A 476 8.01 21.92 -5.25
N GLU A 477 9.15 21.57 -5.81
CA GLU A 477 9.23 20.68 -6.97
C GLU A 477 8.95 19.22 -6.59
N VAL A 478 8.30 18.48 -7.49
CA VAL A 478 8.31 17.02 -7.47
C VAL A 478 9.68 16.59 -7.97
N LYS A 479 10.57 16.24 -7.05
CA LYS A 479 12.00 16.06 -7.36
C LYS A 479 12.31 14.66 -7.86
N GLY A 480 13.01 14.57 -8.99
CA GLY A 480 13.65 13.34 -9.44
C GLY A 480 14.93 12.97 -8.66
N PRO A 481 15.75 12.04 -9.19
CA PRO A 481 15.49 11.28 -10.42
C PRO A 481 14.34 10.30 -10.21
N PHE A 482 13.57 10.07 -11.28
CA PHE A 482 12.39 9.20 -11.24
C PHE A 482 12.74 7.79 -11.71
N ASN A 483 12.19 6.79 -11.03
CA ASN A 483 12.16 5.43 -11.53
C ASN A 483 11.00 5.30 -12.53
N VAL A 484 11.29 5.68 -13.77
CA VAL A 484 10.28 5.75 -14.84
C VAL A 484 9.65 4.38 -15.08
N GLU A 485 10.46 3.31 -15.08
CA GLU A 485 9.97 1.96 -15.36
C GLU A 485 8.93 1.52 -14.34
N ASP A 486 9.21 1.65 -13.04
CA ASP A 486 8.27 1.19 -12.01
C ASP A 486 7.08 2.14 -11.82
N ARG A 487 7.26 3.45 -12.03
CA ARG A 487 6.14 4.40 -12.10
C ARG A 487 5.19 4.05 -13.26
N GLU A 488 5.74 3.75 -14.44
CA GLU A 488 4.96 3.32 -15.60
C GLU A 488 4.23 2.01 -15.34
N LYS A 489 4.88 1.02 -14.71
CA LYS A 489 4.25 -0.25 -14.26
C LYS A 489 3.08 0.00 -13.31
N ALA A 490 3.22 0.95 -12.38
CA ALA A 490 2.18 1.26 -11.42
C ALA A 490 0.97 2.01 -12.01
N GLY A 491 1.17 2.88 -13.00
CA GLY A 491 0.10 3.83 -13.33
C GLY A 491 0.57 5.12 -13.97
N LEU A 492 1.69 5.61 -13.44
CA LEU A 492 2.15 6.97 -13.56
C LEU A 492 3.07 7.13 -14.77
N GLY A 493 2.49 7.53 -15.90
CA GLY A 493 3.26 8.04 -17.03
C GLY A 493 3.98 9.36 -16.68
N ARG A 494 4.96 9.73 -17.51
CA ARG A 494 5.78 10.94 -17.33
C ARG A 494 4.95 12.23 -17.26
N GLU A 495 3.86 12.27 -18.01
CA GLU A 495 2.91 13.37 -18.07
C GLU A 495 2.32 13.76 -16.71
N PHE A 496 2.26 12.81 -15.76
CA PHE A 496 1.82 13.09 -14.40
C PHE A 496 2.81 14.00 -13.67
N TYR A 497 4.11 13.70 -13.68
CA TYR A 497 5.06 14.22 -12.70
C TYR A 497 6.22 15.04 -13.28
N GLU A 498 6.49 14.96 -14.59
CA GLU A 498 7.54 15.78 -15.19
C GLU A 498 7.16 17.26 -15.15
N GLU A 499 8.18 18.09 -14.86
CA GLU A 499 8.07 19.56 -14.76
C GLU A 499 6.93 20.02 -13.84
N LEU A 500 6.69 19.27 -12.75
CA LEU A 500 5.61 19.55 -11.82
C LEU A 500 6.12 20.18 -10.52
N ARG A 501 5.49 21.29 -10.13
CA ARG A 501 5.78 22.04 -8.91
C ARG A 501 4.50 22.34 -8.15
N GLY A 502 4.55 22.13 -6.85
CA GLY A 502 3.55 22.53 -5.89
C GLY A 502 3.68 24.00 -5.48
N GLU A 503 2.53 24.66 -5.28
CA GLU A 503 2.38 26.08 -4.99
C GLU A 503 1.86 26.33 -3.56
N LEU A 504 1.75 25.27 -2.74
CA LEU A 504 1.28 25.37 -1.36
C LEU A 504 2.20 26.31 -0.54
N GLY A 505 1.65 27.43 -0.10
CA GLY A 505 2.37 28.46 0.66
C GLY A 505 3.01 29.58 -0.17
N VAL A 506 2.92 29.55 -1.50
CA VAL A 506 3.44 30.62 -2.38
C VAL A 506 2.46 31.81 -2.49
N GLY A 507 1.19 31.61 -2.10
CA GLY A 507 0.09 32.59 -2.30
C GLY A 507 -0.05 33.73 -1.28
N LEU A 508 0.75 33.78 -0.20
CA LEU A 508 0.69 34.89 0.77
C LEU A 508 1.76 35.97 0.54
N THR A 509 2.86 35.66 -0.14
CA THR A 509 3.95 36.60 -0.37
C THR A 509 3.84 37.33 -1.71
N GLU A 510 3.32 36.70 -2.77
CA GLU A 510 3.25 37.34 -4.09
C GLU A 510 2.07 38.30 -4.29
N ARG A 511 0.97 38.18 -3.52
CA ARG A 511 -0.12 39.17 -3.57
C ARG A 511 0.30 40.51 -2.98
N VAL A 512 1.12 40.50 -1.92
CA VAL A 512 1.64 41.73 -1.32
C VAL A 512 2.60 42.44 -2.26
N VAL A 513 3.46 41.71 -2.99
CA VAL A 513 4.45 42.33 -3.90
C VAL A 513 3.82 42.90 -5.18
N ARG A 514 2.69 42.35 -5.66
CA ARG A 514 1.99 42.90 -6.83
C ARG A 514 1.14 44.13 -6.49
N THR A 515 0.56 44.22 -5.29
CA THR A 515 -0.17 45.43 -4.86
C THR A 515 0.75 46.59 -4.48
N SER A 516 2.03 46.35 -4.20
CA SER A 516 2.99 47.41 -3.86
C SER A 516 3.74 48.02 -5.06
N ARG A 517 3.44 47.59 -6.30
CA ARG A 517 4.15 48.06 -7.50
C ARG A 517 3.31 48.89 -8.48
N GLU A 518 2.01 49.03 -8.26
CA GLU A 518 1.14 49.79 -9.19
C GLU A 518 0.51 51.06 -8.62
N ASP A 519 0.55 51.32 -7.31
CA ASP A 519 0.02 52.58 -6.75
C ASP A 519 1.12 53.43 -6.12
N GLY A 520 1.90 54.08 -6.97
CA GLY A 520 2.75 55.20 -6.60
C GLY A 520 1.96 56.51 -6.60
N ASN A 521 1.04 56.72 -5.64
CA ASN A 521 0.62 58.04 -5.17
C ASN A 521 -0.37 57.95 -4.00
N GLY A 522 -0.09 58.67 -2.90
CA GLY A 522 -1.13 59.13 -1.97
C GLY A 522 -1.14 58.50 -0.57
N GLU A 523 -0.65 59.30 0.38
CA GLU A 523 -1.02 59.40 1.81
C GLU A 523 -0.98 58.16 2.73
N VAL A 524 -0.25 58.36 3.84
CA VAL A 524 -0.11 57.43 4.96
C VAL A 524 -1.31 57.63 5.89
N GLU A 525 -2.23 56.67 5.94
CA GLU A 525 -3.15 56.52 7.08
C GLU A 525 -2.89 55.19 7.81
N GLU A 526 -2.58 55.35 9.09
CA GLU A 526 -2.34 54.31 10.08
C GLU A 526 -3.69 53.80 10.60
N VAL A 527 -4.06 52.54 10.32
CA VAL A 527 -5.23 51.91 10.96
C VAL A 527 -4.87 50.52 11.44
N GLY A 528 -4.85 50.39 12.78
CA GLY A 528 -4.35 49.24 13.51
C GLY A 528 -5.26 48.01 13.57
N GLU A 529 -4.63 46.94 14.05
CA GLU A 529 -5.19 45.65 14.41
C GLU A 529 -6.44 45.76 15.29
N ARG A 530 -7.51 45.03 14.94
CA ARG A 530 -8.42 44.41 15.91
C ARG A 530 -8.94 43.07 15.41
N LEU A 531 -8.38 42.00 15.98
CA LEU A 531 -9.03 40.70 16.10
C LEU A 531 -10.05 40.76 17.23
N ALA A 532 -11.32 40.44 16.94
CA ALA A 532 -12.29 40.02 17.94
C ALA A 532 -13.35 39.14 17.28
N GLY A 533 -13.43 37.89 17.72
CA GLY A 533 -14.39 36.90 17.22
C GLY A 533 -15.80 37.13 17.71
N VAL A 534 -16.77 36.45 17.10
CA VAL A 534 -18.11 36.25 17.64
C VAL A 534 -18.62 34.85 17.26
N LYS A 535 -19.07 34.14 18.30
CA LYS A 535 -19.84 32.89 18.30
C LYS A 535 -21.20 33.08 17.63
N VAL A 536 -21.78 32.03 17.06
CA VAL A 536 -23.25 31.92 16.94
C VAL A 536 -23.68 30.54 17.42
N GLY A 537 -24.52 30.55 18.46
CA GLY A 537 -25.23 29.41 19.00
C GLY A 537 -26.63 29.25 18.39
N TYR A 538 -27.23 28.10 18.71
CA TYR A 538 -28.59 27.68 18.37
C TYR A 538 -29.68 28.43 19.14
N GLU A 539 -30.87 28.53 18.53
CA GLU A 539 -32.21 28.75 19.14
C GLU A 539 -33.25 28.46 18.02
N VAL A 540 -34.40 27.77 18.16
CA VAL A 540 -35.18 27.16 19.26
C VAL A 540 -35.81 25.87 18.71
#